data_AF-A0A6N8XDJ2-F1
#
_entry.id   AF-A0A6N8XDJ2-F1
#
_cell.length_a   1.000
_cell.length_b   1.000
_cell.length_c   1.000
_cell.angle_alpha   90.00
_cell.angle_beta   90.00
_cell.angle_gamma   90.00
#
_symmetry.space_group_name_H-M   'P 1'
#
loop_
_entity.id
_entity.type
_entity.pdbx_description
1 polymer ?
#
loop_
_entity_poly.entity_id
_entity_poly.type
_entity_poly.pdbx_seq_one_letter_code
_entity_poly.pdbx_strand_id
1 'polypeptide(L)'
;PHNYHRVHTPCAGQLVETVEIPGRLFSVNGVTERHIPRLFVRNERLVLRIAASFGEYALVLVGAMIVASIRVNWPGPVSPYRRQSSRSPDGVSFERGDEIGAFLLGSTVIVLFPEGAVTLDEGIRPGQQVRVGSPIGTCGTAGSGNP
;
A
#
# COMPACT_ATOMS: atom_id res chain seq x y z
N PRO A 1 20.01 -1.14 7.03
CA PRO A 1 18.81 -0.81 6.21
C PRO A 1 18.99 0.57 5.59
N HIS A 2 19.15 0.65 4.26
CA HIS A 2 19.42 1.90 3.55
C HIS A 2 18.13 2.69 3.21
N ASN A 3 16.94 2.10 3.39
CA ASN A 3 15.70 2.63 2.84
C ASN A 3 14.78 3.21 3.92
N TYR A 4 14.01 4.23 3.53
CA TYR A 4 12.94 4.82 4.32
C TYR A 4 11.77 3.83 4.44
N HIS A 5 11.38 3.48 5.66
CA HIS A 5 10.41 2.41 5.93
C HIS A 5 9.01 2.90 6.32
N ARG A 6 8.73 4.20 6.24
CA ARG A 6 7.38 4.73 6.46
C ARG A 6 6.61 4.69 5.14
N VAL A 7 5.31 4.51 5.25
CA VAL A 7 4.37 4.41 4.14
C VAL A 7 3.49 5.63 4.14
N HIS A 8 3.34 6.24 2.97
CA HIS A 8 2.50 7.41 2.78
C HIS A 8 1.40 7.10 1.78
N THR A 9 0.23 7.70 1.97
CA THR A 9 -0.84 7.59 0.99
C THR A 9 -0.54 8.47 -0.24
N PRO A 10 -0.76 7.97 -1.47
CA PRO A 10 -0.52 8.75 -2.68
C PRO A 10 -1.63 9.76 -3.00
N CYS A 11 -2.85 9.52 -2.52
CA CYS A 11 -4.01 10.39 -2.76
C CYS A 11 -4.83 10.53 -1.46
N ALA A 12 -5.55 11.65 -1.32
CA ALA A 12 -6.46 11.84 -0.20
C ALA A 12 -7.65 10.86 -0.27
N GLY A 13 -8.25 10.57 0.87
CA GLY A 13 -9.44 9.72 0.94
C GLY A 13 -9.79 9.24 2.35
N GLN A 14 -10.89 8.50 2.44
CA GLN A 14 -11.38 7.91 3.69
C GLN A 14 -11.12 6.40 3.71
N LEU A 15 -10.56 5.89 4.79
CA LEU A 15 -10.37 4.46 4.98
C LEU A 15 -11.72 3.77 5.20
N VAL A 16 -12.06 2.84 4.32
CA VAL A 16 -13.34 2.11 4.34
C VAL A 16 -13.18 0.76 5.02
N GLU A 17 -12.10 0.06 4.70
CA GLU A 17 -11.84 -1.28 5.19
C GLU A 17 -10.33 -1.56 5.23
N THR A 18 -9.92 -2.30 6.25
CA THR A 18 -8.63 -2.98 6.28
C THR A 18 -8.85 -4.47 6.28
N VAL A 19 -8.15 -5.20 5.41
CA VAL A 19 -8.16 -6.67 5.37
C VAL A 19 -6.76 -7.19 5.68
N GLU A 20 -6.59 -7.77 6.85
CA GLU A 20 -5.35 -8.46 7.23
C GLU A 20 -5.34 -9.88 6.66
N ILE A 21 -4.28 -10.25 5.95
CA ILE A 21 -4.18 -11.55 5.28
C ILE A 21 -2.89 -12.24 5.77
N PRO A 22 -2.99 -13.36 6.51
CA PRO A 22 -1.83 -14.09 6.98
C PRO A 22 -1.07 -14.70 5.80
N GLY A 23 0.23 -14.86 5.96
CA GLY A 23 1.07 -15.44 4.92
C GLY A 23 2.47 -15.79 5.41
N ARG A 24 3.32 -16.17 4.46
CA ARG A 24 4.75 -16.33 4.69
C ARG A 24 5.42 -14.96 4.83
N LEU A 25 6.69 -14.95 5.17
CA LEU A 25 7.49 -13.73 5.25
C LEU A 25 8.76 -13.91 4.44
N PHE A 26 8.63 -14.23 3.15
CA PHE A 26 9.79 -14.30 2.26
C PHE A 26 10.42 -12.91 2.12
N SER A 27 11.74 -12.84 1.96
CA SER A 27 12.42 -11.58 1.66
C SER A 27 11.85 -10.98 0.37
N VAL A 28 11.67 -9.66 0.35
CA VAL A 28 11.34 -8.94 -0.87
C VAL A 28 12.56 -8.15 -1.32
N ASN A 29 13.21 -8.67 -2.37
CA ASN A 29 14.33 -8.06 -3.05
C ASN A 29 14.31 -8.55 -4.51
N GLY A 30 15.03 -7.86 -5.40
CA GLY A 30 15.00 -8.19 -6.82
C GLY A 30 15.38 -9.65 -7.15
N VAL A 31 16.17 -10.34 -6.32
CA VAL A 31 16.49 -11.76 -6.53
C VAL A 31 15.30 -12.64 -6.13
N THR A 32 14.75 -12.49 -4.93
CA THR A 32 13.63 -13.33 -4.48
C THR A 32 12.34 -13.08 -5.26
N GLU A 33 12.09 -11.85 -5.69
CA GLU A 33 10.97 -11.49 -6.57
C GLU A 33 10.98 -12.28 -7.88
N ARG A 34 12.16 -12.51 -8.47
CA ARG A 34 12.30 -13.26 -9.72
C ARG A 34 12.15 -14.77 -9.57
N HIS A 35 12.47 -15.33 -8.41
CA HIS A 35 12.54 -16.78 -8.22
C HIS A 35 11.36 -17.37 -7.44
N ILE A 36 10.64 -16.56 -6.66
CA ILE A 36 9.49 -17.02 -5.88
C ILE A 36 8.22 -16.66 -6.67
N PRO A 37 7.58 -17.62 -7.37
CA PRO A 37 6.37 -17.34 -8.11
C PRO A 37 5.29 -16.87 -7.15
N ARG A 38 4.59 -15.80 -7.52
CA ARG A 38 3.50 -15.22 -6.74
C ARG A 38 3.95 -14.80 -5.33
N LEU A 39 5.16 -14.25 -5.20
CA LEU A 39 5.75 -13.80 -3.93
C LEU A 39 4.79 -12.93 -3.11
N PHE A 40 4.22 -11.88 -3.71
CA PHE A 40 3.40 -10.91 -2.99
C PHE A 40 2.10 -11.47 -2.41
N VAL A 41 1.48 -12.46 -3.07
CA VAL A 41 0.25 -13.11 -2.56
C VAL A 41 0.55 -14.21 -1.55
N ARG A 42 1.79 -14.73 -1.53
CA ARG A 42 2.25 -15.71 -0.54
C ARG A 42 2.66 -15.03 0.76
N ASN A 43 3.11 -13.79 0.70
CA ASN A 43 3.48 -13.05 1.88
C ASN A 43 2.26 -12.54 2.65
N GLU A 44 2.45 -12.37 3.95
CA GLU A 44 1.54 -11.61 4.80
C GLU A 44 1.34 -10.20 4.24
N ARG A 45 0.11 -9.72 4.25
CA ARG A 45 -0.21 -8.38 3.74
C ARG A 45 -1.42 -7.78 4.42
N LEU A 46 -1.45 -6.45 4.43
CA LEU A 46 -2.58 -5.64 4.85
C LEU A 46 -3.11 -4.89 3.63
N VAL A 47 -4.38 -5.09 3.29
CA VAL A 47 -5.06 -4.34 2.23
C VAL A 47 -5.85 -3.22 2.89
N LEU A 48 -5.70 -1.99 2.40
CA LEU A 48 -6.45 -0.82 2.81
C LEU A 48 -7.31 -0.42 1.63
N ARG A 49 -8.63 -0.40 1.80
CA ARG A 49 -9.57 0.13 0.82
C ARG A 49 -9.90 1.56 1.20
N ILE A 50 -9.62 2.50 0.30
CA ILE A 50 -9.71 3.93 0.57
C ILE A 50 -10.63 4.55 -0.48
N ALA A 51 -11.73 5.15 0.00
CA ALA A 51 -12.64 5.92 -0.83
C ALA A 51 -12.02 7.28 -1.14
N ALA A 52 -11.79 7.58 -2.42
CA ALA A 52 -11.30 8.87 -2.89
C ALA A 52 -12.31 9.53 -3.85
N SER A 53 -12.03 10.78 -4.21
CA SER A 53 -12.89 11.56 -5.11
C SER A 53 -13.02 10.94 -6.52
N PHE A 54 -12.07 10.10 -6.95
CA PHE A 54 -12.04 9.42 -8.24
C PHE A 54 -12.49 7.95 -8.18
N GLY A 55 -13.05 7.52 -7.04
CA GLY A 55 -13.40 6.13 -6.78
C GLY A 55 -12.51 5.49 -5.70
N GLU A 56 -12.82 4.24 -5.38
CA GLU A 56 -12.08 3.50 -4.36
C GLU A 56 -10.76 2.96 -4.92
N TYR A 57 -9.65 3.22 -4.22
CA TYR A 57 -8.35 2.63 -4.54
C TYR A 57 -7.88 1.77 -3.37
N ALA A 58 -6.98 0.83 -3.66
CA ALA A 58 -6.40 -0.04 -2.65
C ALA A 58 -4.92 0.24 -2.46
N LEU A 59 -4.50 0.25 -1.20
CA LEU A 59 -3.10 0.26 -0.83
C LEU A 59 -2.79 -1.05 -0.10
N VAL A 60 -1.79 -1.78 -0.59
CA VAL A 60 -1.42 -3.10 -0.06
C VAL A 60 -0.03 -3.03 0.52
N LEU A 61 0.07 -3.15 1.84
CA LEU A 61 1.34 -3.28 2.54
C LEU A 61 1.70 -4.76 2.59
N VAL A 62 2.77 -5.16 1.91
CA VAL A 62 3.24 -6.55 1.87
C VAL A 62 4.45 -6.68 2.80
N GLY A 63 4.30 -7.51 3.83
CA GLY A 63 5.35 -7.81 4.80
C GLY A 63 6.45 -8.69 4.22
N ALA A 64 7.66 -8.63 4.79
CA ALA A 64 8.77 -9.54 4.52
C ALA A 64 9.42 -10.02 5.83
N MET A 65 10.56 -10.71 5.75
CA MET A 65 11.27 -11.29 6.90
C MET A 65 11.39 -10.31 8.08
N ILE A 66 10.88 -10.71 9.26
CA ILE A 66 11.01 -10.20 10.65
C ILE A 66 9.64 -10.25 11.37
N VAL A 67 9.65 -10.39 12.71
CA VAL A 67 8.45 -10.35 13.57
C VAL A 67 7.91 -8.90 13.64
N ALA A 68 6.62 -8.70 13.33
CA ALA A 68 5.90 -7.42 13.27
C ALA A 68 6.21 -6.52 12.05
N SER A 69 6.06 -7.08 10.85
CA SER A 69 6.47 -6.43 9.60
C SER A 69 5.65 -5.19 9.21
N ILE A 70 4.39 -5.09 9.63
CA ILE A 70 3.46 -4.00 9.25
C ILE A 70 2.89 -3.31 10.49
N ARG A 71 2.98 -1.97 10.52
CA ARG A 71 2.31 -1.10 11.51
C ARG A 71 1.53 0.00 10.81
N VAL A 72 0.41 0.39 11.41
CA VAL A 72 -0.49 1.47 10.95
C VAL A 72 -0.71 2.49 12.07
N ASN A 73 -1.07 3.72 11.69
CA ASN A 73 -1.15 4.87 12.61
C ASN A 73 -2.53 5.06 13.28
N TRP A 74 -3.41 4.07 13.19
CA TRP A 74 -4.70 4.00 13.89
C TRP A 74 -4.79 2.68 14.68
N PRO A 75 -5.82 2.48 15.52
CA PRO A 75 -6.10 1.20 16.16
C PRO A 75 -6.39 0.10 15.11
N GLY A 76 -5.32 -0.51 14.60
CA GLY A 76 -5.36 -1.48 13.51
C GLY A 76 -4.87 -2.88 13.92
N PRO A 77 -4.81 -3.82 12.97
CA PRO A 77 -4.37 -5.17 13.25
C PRO A 77 -2.89 -5.25 13.55
N VAL A 78 -2.51 -6.19 14.42
CA VAL A 78 -1.12 -6.41 14.81
C VAL A 78 -0.53 -7.54 13.98
N SER A 79 0.52 -7.23 13.21
CA SER A 79 1.36 -8.21 12.52
C SER A 79 2.27 -8.95 13.54
N PRO A 80 2.52 -10.26 13.39
CA PRO A 80 2.03 -11.13 12.32
C PRO A 80 0.55 -11.54 12.50
N TYR A 81 -0.16 -11.61 11.38
CA TYR A 81 -1.58 -11.96 11.33
C TYR A 81 -1.75 -13.48 11.47
N ARG A 82 -2.67 -13.90 12.34
CA ARG A 82 -2.93 -15.33 12.59
C ARG A 82 -4.05 -15.91 11.73
N ARG A 83 -5.00 -15.07 11.35
CA ARG A 83 -6.16 -15.41 10.53
C ARG A 83 -6.49 -14.23 9.63
N GLN A 84 -7.18 -14.52 8.53
CA GLN A 84 -7.73 -13.45 7.71
C GLN A 84 -8.91 -12.82 8.45
N SER A 85 -8.92 -11.49 8.52
CA SER A 85 -10.04 -10.72 9.06
C SER A 85 -10.11 -9.36 8.37
N SER A 86 -11.31 -8.78 8.36
CA SER A 86 -11.53 -7.41 7.95
C SER A 86 -12.04 -6.55 9.09
N ARG A 87 -11.79 -5.25 8.98
CA ARG A 87 -12.21 -4.21 9.93
C ARG A 87 -12.60 -2.98 9.13
N SER A 88 -13.57 -2.22 9.61
CA SER A 88 -13.91 -0.91 9.07
C SER A 88 -13.58 0.14 10.13
N PRO A 89 -12.36 0.72 10.11
CA PRO A 89 -12.00 1.77 11.05
C PRO A 89 -12.91 2.99 10.83
N ASP A 90 -13.49 3.49 11.90
CA ASP A 90 -14.33 4.69 11.84
C ASP A 90 -13.48 5.96 11.98
N GLY A 91 -13.86 7.02 11.26
CA GLY A 91 -13.23 8.34 11.36
C GLY A 91 -11.77 8.44 10.88
N VAL A 92 -11.24 7.47 10.13
CA VAL A 92 -9.88 7.54 9.59
C VAL A 92 -9.90 8.12 8.18
N SER A 93 -9.45 9.36 8.04
CA SER A 93 -9.23 10.03 6.76
C SER A 93 -7.76 10.40 6.57
N PHE A 94 -7.35 10.52 5.31
CA PHE A 94 -5.99 10.88 4.94
C PHE A 94 -5.99 12.01 3.92
N GLU A 95 -5.07 12.95 4.09
CA GLU A 95 -4.65 13.88 3.06
C GLU A 95 -3.56 13.27 2.17
N ARG A 96 -3.36 13.85 0.98
CA ARG A 96 -2.30 13.40 0.07
C ARG A 96 -0.93 13.52 0.75
N GLY A 97 -0.20 12.41 0.82
CA GLY A 97 1.13 12.35 1.41
C GLY A 97 1.15 12.07 2.91
N ASP A 98 0.00 11.89 3.56
CA ASP A 98 -0.05 11.52 4.97
C ASP A 98 0.64 10.19 5.22
N GLU A 99 1.38 10.12 6.33
CA GLU A 99 1.96 8.87 6.81
C GLU A 99 0.88 7.97 7.40
N ILE A 100 0.71 6.81 6.81
CA ILE A 100 -0.32 5.85 7.23
C ILE A 100 0.24 4.74 8.14
N GLY A 101 1.55 4.56 8.14
CA GLY A 101 2.18 3.44 8.83
C GLY A 101 3.64 3.25 8.44
N ALA A 102 4.19 2.11 8.84
CA ALA A 102 5.58 1.76 8.58
C ALA A 102 5.81 0.26 8.53
N PHE A 103 6.92 -0.11 7.91
CA PHE A 103 7.49 -1.45 7.99
C PHE A 103 8.68 -1.49 8.95
N LEU A 104 8.96 -2.67 9.51
CA LEU A 104 10.19 -2.86 10.30
C LEU A 104 11.43 -3.09 9.44
N LEU A 105 11.35 -3.96 8.43
CA LEU A 105 12.45 -4.26 7.52
C LEU A 105 11.91 -4.96 6.27
N GLY A 106 12.39 -4.56 5.09
CA GLY A 106 12.09 -5.22 3.81
C GLY A 106 10.61 -5.24 3.49
N SER A 107 10.18 -4.50 2.47
CA SER A 107 8.76 -4.39 2.22
C SER A 107 8.44 -3.97 0.81
N THR A 108 7.16 -4.11 0.47
CA THR A 108 6.61 -3.58 -0.77
C THR A 108 5.26 -2.96 -0.48
N VAL A 109 5.01 -1.84 -1.13
CA VAL A 109 3.70 -1.22 -1.20
C VAL A 109 3.21 -1.39 -2.63
N ILE A 110 2.01 -1.92 -2.78
CA ILE A 110 1.31 -1.98 -4.06
C ILE A 110 0.14 -1.02 -3.98
N VAL A 111 0.00 -0.17 -4.99
CA VAL A 111 -1.17 0.71 -5.12
C VAL A 111 -1.98 0.25 -6.32
N LEU A 112 -3.29 0.09 -6.13
CA LEU A 112 -4.23 -0.29 -7.17
C LEU A 112 -5.27 0.82 -7.28
N PHE A 113 -5.36 1.41 -8.46
CA PHE A 113 -6.34 2.46 -8.76
C PHE A 113 -7.41 1.93 -9.71
N PRO A 114 -8.63 2.52 -9.70
CA PRO A 114 -9.58 2.33 -10.78
C PRO A 114 -8.94 2.69 -12.14
N GLU A 115 -9.44 2.07 -13.21
CA GLU A 115 -9.00 2.40 -14.55
C GLU A 115 -9.22 3.90 -14.84
N GLY A 116 -8.21 4.55 -15.42
CA GLY A 116 -8.25 5.98 -15.74
C GLY A 116 -8.10 6.93 -14.55
N ALA A 117 -8.03 6.44 -13.30
CA ALA A 117 -7.97 7.30 -12.12
C ALA A 117 -6.61 7.95 -11.86
N VAL A 118 -5.52 7.46 -12.47
CA VAL A 118 -4.17 7.99 -12.28
C VAL A 118 -3.42 8.05 -13.61
N THR A 119 -2.71 9.16 -13.83
CA THR A 119 -1.71 9.27 -14.89
C THR A 119 -0.33 9.30 -14.26
N LEU A 120 0.52 8.31 -14.55
CA LEU A 120 1.90 8.30 -14.09
C LEU A 120 2.75 9.26 -14.92
N ASP A 121 3.73 9.90 -14.28
CA ASP A 121 4.63 10.80 -14.99
C ASP A 121 5.45 10.03 -16.02
N GLU A 122 5.68 10.65 -17.19
CA GLU A 122 6.44 10.05 -18.30
C GLU A 122 7.85 9.63 -17.92
N GLY A 123 8.41 10.10 -16.80
CA GLY A 123 9.73 9.72 -16.33
C GLY A 123 9.78 8.41 -15.54
N ILE A 124 8.63 7.85 -15.12
CA ILE A 124 8.57 6.69 -14.22
C ILE A 124 8.94 5.39 -14.93
N ARG A 125 9.95 4.67 -14.42
CA ARG A 125 10.44 3.40 -14.97
C ARG A 125 10.56 2.31 -13.91
N PRO A 126 10.44 1.02 -14.26
CA PRO A 126 10.72 -0.08 -13.34
C PRO A 126 12.13 0.03 -12.74
N GLY A 127 12.23 -0.14 -11.42
CA GLY A 127 13.50 -0.06 -10.68
C GLY A 127 14.00 1.36 -10.41
N GLN A 128 13.28 2.40 -10.83
CA GLN A 128 13.63 3.79 -10.53
C GLN A 128 13.56 4.06 -9.02
N GLN A 129 14.61 4.68 -8.50
CA GLN A 129 14.59 5.23 -7.15
C GLN A 129 13.75 6.50 -7.13
N VAL A 130 12.79 6.55 -6.21
CA VAL A 130 11.95 7.73 -5.96
C VAL A 130 12.23 8.27 -4.57
N ARG A 131 11.96 9.57 -4.36
CA ARG A 131 12.06 10.21 -3.04
C ARG A 131 10.67 10.54 -2.53
N VAL A 132 10.49 10.44 -1.22
CA VAL A 132 9.23 10.85 -0.57
C VAL A 132 8.98 12.32 -0.87
N GLY A 133 7.74 12.65 -1.23
CA GLY A 133 7.33 13.99 -1.64
C GLY A 133 7.58 14.33 -3.10
N SER A 134 8.39 13.54 -3.84
CA SER A 134 8.51 13.71 -5.29
C SER A 134 7.24 13.23 -5.99
N PRO A 135 6.69 14.00 -6.95
CA PRO A 135 5.59 13.52 -7.77
C PRO A 135 6.05 12.33 -8.62
N ILE A 136 5.15 11.39 -8.81
CA ILE A 136 5.31 10.22 -9.69
C ILE A 136 4.15 10.10 -10.68
N GLY A 137 3.30 11.13 -10.73
CA GLY A 137 2.00 11.13 -11.38
C GLY A 137 0.97 11.98 -10.67
N THR A 138 -0.22 12.03 -11.26
CA THR A 138 -1.38 12.77 -10.77
C THR A 138 -2.56 11.83 -10.57
N CYS A 139 -3.28 12.02 -9.45
CA CYS A 139 -4.58 11.39 -9.26
C CYS A 139 -5.63 12.27 -9.98
N GLY A 140 -6.51 11.65 -10.76
CA GLY A 140 -7.64 12.34 -11.36
C GLY A 140 -8.59 12.88 -10.30
N THR A 141 -9.40 13.86 -10.66
CA THR A 141 -10.65 14.14 -9.95
C THR A 141 -11.76 13.34 -10.65
N ALA A 142 -12.87 13.02 -9.98
CA ALA A 142 -14.04 12.50 -10.70
C ALA A 142 -14.48 13.54 -11.75
N GLY A 143 -14.00 13.35 -12.97
CA GLY A 143 -14.63 13.91 -14.15
C GLY A 143 -15.88 13.09 -14.42
N SER A 144 -17.00 13.78 -14.60
CA SER A 144 -18.27 13.26 -15.10
C SER A 144 -18.04 12.30 -16.28
N GLY A 145 -17.89 11.02 -16.00
CA GLY A 145 -18.00 9.98 -17.01
C GLY A 145 -19.46 9.90 -17.39
N ASN A 146 -19.80 10.46 -18.55
CA ASN A 146 -21.07 10.22 -19.22
C ASN A 146 -21.23 8.69 -19.40
N PRO A 147 -22.43 8.11 -19.19
CA PRO A 147 -22.65 6.67 -19.13
C PRO A 147 -22.35 5.94 -20.44
#